data_AF-Q5NLJ8-F1
#
_entry.id   AF-Q5NLJ8-F1
#
_cell.length_a   1.000
_cell.length_b   1.000
_cell.length_c   1.000
_cell.angle_alpha   90.00
_cell.angle_beta   90.00
_cell.angle_gamma   90.00
#
_symmetry.space_group_name_H-M   'P 1'
#
loop_
_entity.id
_entity.type
_entity.pdbx_description
1 polymer ?
#
loop_
_entity_poly.entity_id
_entity_poly.type
_entity_poly.pdbx_seq_one_letter_code
_entity_poly.pdbx_strand_id
1 'polypeptide(L)'
;MPIFPRILSNMPVMAMLTLLPALTVPCSAHGRMPLLSKRVLDPFFETAANNRLKTATDKKTVSAASLSFIQDKKFFSPVSELSVSGQNEQRQDKHVAELPKEAAISAPISNVQKASSEKTASDPVVAVLSPADLQKKIAEATDLNRQNKNTDALAVLDPLLPALKGHDRVSIQLLRIPCLASLGYDDEIISAYDNIKGIEPDNGAVISVGILIALSQNDFPKAAERLLVLTDKDPARIARFDSDMVQAILIQAKAQKDPTIWQNLVLGLARSSWGVAEGPDIRDPLMQQAVTVYLAKHQNEDAADLLREIADPERLMEMAISRRYEPIWPDIERRLGNHSQDSLRQFSGFWLNALASQPDNPAFIHQSIRAFILAGHLQDAVDLGNSVKITSHISDDSIKAIIAAADARLAVGGSGAVSESIARLQSLNRIDPSRHQIVLSADIRKSEWLNQSGRYYESRSLSEKMLSNLGLSLTPSDIASFQQSAVCSMMKLGQRKQANQMAQEMMQSHLDDKQAVIEALFCAGKSQEAINLAIHTLDNPSQADALLKLLQPDGRFPDVRPQYYRSVWSKLSAIPAVERAFLKNGRVLPEKFQLRKNAPLPSLMYNSSLAAVS
;
A
#
# COMPACT_ATOMS: atom_id res chain seq x y z
N MET A 1 12.95 12.83 -0.29
CA MET A 1 13.15 13.19 1.14
C MET A 1 13.34 11.90 1.93
N PRO A 2 14.15 11.86 2.99
CA PRO A 2 14.21 10.71 3.87
C PRO A 2 12.89 10.61 4.65
N ILE A 3 12.23 9.45 4.57
CA ILE A 3 10.93 9.17 5.18
C ILE A 3 11.05 9.01 6.72
N PHE A 4 12.28 9.03 7.22
CA PHE A 4 12.65 8.36 8.46
C PHE A 4 12.11 8.94 9.78
N PRO A 5 12.16 10.26 10.07
CA PRO A 5 11.80 10.79 11.39
C PRO A 5 10.28 10.86 11.67
N ARG A 6 9.46 10.13 10.89
CA ARG A 6 8.00 10.02 11.08
C ARG A 6 7.47 8.60 11.28
N ILE A 7 8.14 7.54 10.81
CA ILE A 7 7.58 6.18 10.92
C ILE A 7 7.73 5.65 12.34
N LEU A 8 8.94 5.66 12.90
CA LEU A 8 9.19 5.15 14.26
C LEU A 8 8.64 6.07 15.36
N SER A 9 8.53 7.37 15.09
CA SER A 9 8.05 8.40 16.03
C SER A 9 6.53 8.59 16.04
N ASN A 10 5.83 8.27 14.94
CA ASN A 10 4.35 8.27 14.91
C ASN A 10 3.74 6.86 14.98
N MET A 11 4.52 5.77 14.89
CA MET A 11 4.04 4.48 15.37
C MET A 11 3.74 4.63 16.87
N PRO A 12 2.49 4.49 17.32
CA PRO A 12 2.21 4.53 18.74
C PRO A 12 2.99 3.39 19.40
N VAL A 13 3.58 3.63 20.58
CA VAL A 13 4.40 2.65 21.32
C VAL A 13 3.66 1.31 21.50
N MET A 14 2.32 1.37 21.59
CA MET A 14 1.40 0.23 21.49
C MET A 14 1.64 -0.72 20.29
N ALA A 15 1.94 -0.21 19.09
CA ALA A 15 2.15 -0.99 17.87
C ALA A 15 3.50 -1.73 17.84
N MET A 16 4.53 -1.18 18.51
CA MET A 16 5.76 -1.94 18.78
C MET A 16 5.57 -2.93 19.93
N LEU A 17 4.80 -2.57 20.96
CA LEU A 17 4.46 -3.49 22.05
C LEU A 17 3.59 -4.67 21.59
N THR A 18 2.69 -4.49 20.61
CA THR A 18 1.97 -5.62 20.01
C THR A 18 2.88 -6.54 19.21
N LEU A 19 4.03 -6.08 18.69
CA LEU A 19 5.03 -6.95 18.07
C LEU A 19 5.80 -7.83 19.07
N LEU A 20 5.63 -7.64 20.39
CA LEU A 20 6.19 -8.49 21.43
C LEU A 20 5.09 -9.42 22.01
N PRO A 21 5.10 -10.74 21.76
CA PRO A 21 4.35 -11.66 22.63
C PRO A 21 4.95 -11.60 24.05
N ALA A 22 4.14 -11.90 25.06
CA ALA A 22 4.62 -11.98 26.44
C ALA A 22 5.83 -12.94 26.53
N LEU A 23 6.91 -12.46 27.16
CA LEU A 23 8.20 -13.17 27.32
C LEU A 23 8.11 -14.27 28.40
N THR A 24 7.05 -15.09 28.34
CA THR A 24 6.72 -16.09 29.35
C THR A 24 6.49 -17.45 28.70
N VAL A 25 7.26 -18.44 29.15
CA VAL A 25 7.25 -19.85 28.74
C VAL A 25 5.83 -20.46 28.78
N PRO A 26 5.44 -21.33 27.83
CA PRO A 26 4.13 -21.96 27.84
C PRO A 26 4.03 -23.09 28.89
N CYS A 27 3.12 -22.97 29.84
CA CYS A 27 2.60 -24.11 30.61
C CYS A 27 1.25 -24.55 30.03
N SER A 28 1.15 -25.83 29.70
CA SER A 28 -0.04 -26.46 29.13
C SER A 28 -1.14 -26.68 30.17
N ALA A 29 -2.36 -26.18 29.92
CA ALA A 29 -3.60 -26.79 30.43
C ALA A 29 -4.83 -26.35 29.62
N HIS A 30 -5.80 -27.24 29.47
CA HIS A 30 -7.06 -27.01 28.76
C HIS A 30 -7.96 -25.97 29.45
N GLY A 31 -8.63 -25.09 28.69
CA GLY A 31 -9.66 -24.22 29.27
C GLY A 31 -10.27 -23.19 28.31
N ARG A 32 -11.59 -23.28 28.09
CA ARG A 32 -12.46 -22.40 27.28
C ARG A 32 -12.14 -20.90 27.38
N MET A 33 -12.10 -20.20 26.24
CA MET A 33 -12.13 -18.73 26.18
C MET A 33 -13.46 -18.15 26.69
N PRO A 34 -13.45 -17.09 27.51
CA PRO A 34 -14.55 -16.15 27.64
C PRO A 34 -14.31 -14.90 26.76
N LEU A 35 -15.38 -14.42 26.10
CA LEU A 35 -15.41 -13.13 25.42
C LEU A 35 -15.29 -12.00 26.45
N LEU A 36 -14.39 -11.03 26.25
CA LEU A 36 -14.32 -9.82 27.05
C LEU A 36 -14.63 -8.57 26.22
N SER A 37 -15.80 -7.99 26.52
CA SER A 37 -16.28 -6.71 26.03
C SER A 37 -15.36 -5.57 26.48
N LYS A 38 -14.96 -4.67 25.57
CA LYS A 38 -14.33 -3.39 25.91
C LYS A 38 -15.42 -2.39 26.31
N ARG A 39 -15.41 -1.97 27.58
CA ARG A 39 -16.17 -0.80 28.03
C ARG A 39 -15.50 0.50 27.58
N VAL A 40 -16.33 1.48 27.23
CA VAL A 40 -15.97 2.86 26.90
C VAL A 40 -15.61 3.62 28.19
N LEU A 41 -14.61 4.51 28.10
CA LEU A 41 -14.37 5.59 29.06
C LEU A 41 -13.98 6.86 28.28
N ASP A 42 -14.92 7.79 28.18
CA ASP A 42 -14.68 9.16 27.74
C ASP A 42 -14.08 10.00 28.88
N PRO A 43 -13.26 11.02 28.56
CA PRO A 43 -13.12 12.21 29.38
C PRO A 43 -13.75 13.43 28.69
N PHE A 44 -14.71 14.05 29.38
CA PHE A 44 -15.23 15.38 29.09
C PHE A 44 -14.11 16.42 28.97
N PHE A 45 -14.26 17.37 28.03
CA PHE A 45 -13.80 18.74 28.23
C PHE A 45 -14.85 19.72 27.74
N GLU A 46 -15.41 20.50 28.67
CA GLU A 46 -16.36 21.56 28.36
C GLU A 46 -15.69 22.83 27.83
N THR A 47 -16.51 23.63 27.14
CA THR A 47 -16.17 24.82 26.37
C THR A 47 -15.89 26.06 27.22
N ALA A 48 -15.04 26.96 26.69
CA ALA A 48 -15.17 28.40 26.93
C ALA A 48 -14.97 29.18 25.61
N ALA A 49 -15.88 30.10 25.33
CA ALA A 49 -15.97 30.83 24.05
C ALA A 49 -15.32 32.22 24.11
N ASN A 50 -14.95 32.78 22.94
CA ASN A 50 -15.67 33.93 22.34
C ASN A 50 -14.97 34.61 21.13
N ASN A 51 -15.78 34.97 20.12
CA ASN A 51 -15.78 36.22 19.33
C ASN A 51 -14.43 36.83 18.86
N ARG A 52 -14.23 37.17 17.57
CA ARG A 52 -15.08 38.06 16.75
C ARG A 52 -14.62 38.11 15.28
N LEU A 53 -15.55 38.34 14.34
CA LEU A 53 -15.22 38.76 12.96
C LEU A 53 -14.53 40.14 12.93
N LYS A 54 -13.66 40.35 11.93
CA LYS A 54 -13.61 41.62 11.17
C LYS A 54 -13.07 41.42 9.74
N THR A 55 -13.65 42.18 8.82
CA THR A 55 -13.46 42.17 7.36
C THR A 55 -12.39 43.15 6.88
N ALA A 56 -11.73 42.88 5.74
CA ALA A 56 -11.46 43.90 4.70
C ALA A 56 -10.94 43.30 3.38
N THR A 57 -11.39 43.91 2.27
CA THR A 57 -10.84 43.91 0.90
C THR A 57 -9.42 44.54 0.85
N ASP A 58 -8.60 44.48 -0.22
CA ASP A 58 -8.91 44.67 -1.64
C ASP A 58 -7.74 44.33 -2.61
N LYS A 59 -8.08 44.06 -3.88
CA LYS A 59 -7.35 44.21 -5.19
C LYS A 59 -5.85 43.83 -5.44
N LYS A 60 -5.70 43.09 -6.56
CA LYS A 60 -4.69 43.20 -7.65
C LYS A 60 -3.19 42.97 -7.38
N THR A 61 -2.63 41.94 -8.04
CA THR A 61 -1.92 42.10 -9.34
C THR A 61 -1.72 40.77 -10.06
N VAL A 62 -1.47 40.84 -11.38
CA VAL A 62 -1.17 39.71 -12.27
C VAL A 62 0.34 39.46 -12.30
N SER A 63 0.76 38.18 -12.27
CA SER A 63 2.02 37.77 -12.90
C SER A 63 1.94 36.32 -13.36
N ALA A 64 2.37 36.05 -14.60
CA ALA A 64 2.47 34.71 -15.14
C ALA A 64 3.89 34.17 -14.86
N ALA A 65 3.98 33.09 -14.08
CA ALA A 65 5.24 32.41 -13.81
C ALA A 65 5.44 31.24 -14.79
N SER A 66 6.04 31.54 -15.94
CA SER A 66 6.56 30.54 -16.87
C SER A 66 7.77 29.84 -16.25
N LEU A 67 7.64 28.61 -15.76
CA LEU A 67 8.79 27.82 -15.31
C LEU A 67 9.40 27.05 -16.48
N SER A 68 10.42 27.66 -17.08
CA SER A 68 11.33 27.01 -18.01
C SER A 68 12.36 26.19 -17.24
N PHE A 69 12.41 24.88 -17.49
CA PHE A 69 13.49 24.02 -16.98
C PHE A 69 14.81 24.38 -17.65
N ILE A 70 15.87 24.56 -16.85
CA ILE A 70 17.23 24.82 -17.35
C ILE A 70 17.76 23.53 -17.99
N GLN A 71 18.12 23.63 -19.28
CA GLN A 71 18.93 22.63 -19.95
C GLN A 71 20.42 22.88 -19.62
N ASP A 72 21.05 21.97 -18.88
CA ASP A 72 22.51 21.85 -18.93
C ASP A 72 22.89 20.91 -20.08
N LYS A 73 23.22 21.50 -21.23
CA LYS A 73 23.88 20.82 -22.35
C LYS A 73 25.38 20.96 -22.23
N LYS A 74 26.11 19.86 -22.10
CA LYS A 74 27.44 19.73 -22.73
C LYS A 74 27.56 18.40 -23.49
N PHE A 75 27.58 18.55 -24.81
CA PHE A 75 28.30 17.79 -25.82
C PHE A 75 28.70 16.32 -25.50
N PHE A 76 28.20 15.39 -26.31
CA PHE A 76 29.02 14.78 -27.36
C PHE A 76 28.15 14.40 -28.57
N SER A 77 28.71 14.53 -29.78
CA SER A 77 28.13 14.03 -31.04
C SER A 77 28.89 12.78 -31.51
N PRO A 78 28.31 11.96 -32.39
CA PRO A 78 28.70 10.55 -32.53
C PRO A 78 29.83 10.32 -33.53
N VAL A 79 30.47 9.15 -33.43
CA VAL A 79 31.29 8.55 -34.49
C VAL A 79 30.85 7.09 -34.66
N SER A 80 30.67 6.68 -35.91
CA SER A 80 30.28 5.33 -36.33
C SER A 80 31.47 4.40 -36.51
N GLU A 81 31.21 3.09 -36.45
CA GLU A 81 31.83 2.00 -37.24
C GLU A 81 33.36 1.88 -37.36
N LEU A 82 33.91 0.73 -36.92
CA LEU A 82 34.67 -0.28 -37.74
C LEU A 82 35.62 -1.15 -36.88
N SER A 83 35.25 -2.42 -36.76
CA SER A 83 36.06 -3.66 -36.92
C SER A 83 37.60 -3.70 -36.78
N VAL A 84 38.07 -4.83 -36.23
CA VAL A 84 39.22 -5.71 -36.62
C VAL A 84 40.15 -6.13 -35.46
N SER A 85 40.52 -7.42 -35.48
CA SER A 85 41.49 -8.22 -34.68
C SER A 85 42.61 -7.48 -33.92
N GLY A 86 43.15 -7.94 -32.79
CA GLY A 86 43.45 -9.31 -32.34
C GLY A 86 44.94 -9.39 -31.91
N GLN A 87 45.32 -10.44 -31.15
CA GLN A 87 46.71 -10.78 -30.73
C GLN A 87 47.43 -9.78 -29.78
N ASN A 88 48.41 -10.15 -28.95
CA ASN A 88 48.75 -11.41 -28.25
C ASN A 88 49.75 -11.07 -27.11
N GLU A 89 49.81 -11.86 -26.02
CA GLU A 89 51.03 -12.02 -25.15
C GLU A 89 51.59 -10.75 -24.43
N GLN A 90 52.51 -10.75 -23.45
CA GLN A 90 53.21 -11.71 -22.56
C GLN A 90 53.55 -10.90 -21.26
N ARG A 91 53.37 -11.39 -20.02
CA ARG A 91 54.29 -12.20 -19.19
C ARG A 91 55.56 -11.48 -18.66
N GLN A 92 55.67 -11.40 -17.31
CA GLN A 92 56.86 -11.27 -16.42
C GLN A 92 56.64 -10.21 -15.31
N ASP A 93 57.30 -10.18 -14.15
CA ASP A 93 57.76 -11.18 -13.15
C ASP A 93 58.54 -10.40 -12.05
N LYS A 94 58.44 -10.81 -10.76
CA LYS A 94 59.39 -10.62 -9.63
C LYS A 94 59.82 -9.24 -9.06
N HIS A 95 59.64 -9.12 -7.74
CA HIS A 95 60.61 -8.81 -6.64
C HIS A 95 59.87 -8.05 -5.51
N VAL A 96 59.78 -8.43 -4.22
CA VAL A 96 60.68 -9.05 -3.22
C VAL A 96 61.84 -8.16 -2.76
N ALA A 97 61.70 -7.60 -1.55
CA ALA A 97 62.79 -7.28 -0.61
C ALA A 97 62.24 -7.09 0.83
N GLU A 98 63.00 -7.51 1.85
CA GLU A 98 62.66 -7.46 3.28
C GLU A 98 63.40 -6.35 4.05
N LEU A 99 62.91 -6.06 5.27
CA LEU A 99 63.56 -5.65 6.54
C LEU A 99 65.04 -5.18 6.58
N PRO A 100 65.37 -4.31 7.56
CA PRO A 100 66.08 -4.83 8.74
C PRO A 100 65.57 -4.31 10.12
N LYS A 101 66.10 -4.92 11.19
CA LYS A 101 65.89 -4.64 12.63
C LYS A 101 67.16 -4.02 13.27
N GLU A 102 67.10 -3.82 14.60
CA GLU A 102 68.22 -3.61 15.57
C GLU A 102 68.70 -2.16 15.77
N ALA A 103 69.13 -1.69 16.96
CA ALA A 103 69.17 -2.26 18.34
C ALA A 103 69.16 -1.14 19.40
N ALA A 104 69.17 -1.48 20.71
CA ALA A 104 69.03 -0.56 21.85
C ALA A 104 70.25 -0.58 22.81
N ILE A 105 70.54 0.54 23.52
CA ILE A 105 71.43 0.61 24.70
C ILE A 105 70.94 1.67 25.74
N SER A 106 71.02 1.28 27.02
CA SER A 106 70.90 1.98 28.34
C SER A 106 71.51 3.40 28.50
N ALA A 107 71.33 4.21 29.57
CA ALA A 107 70.40 4.40 30.74
C ALA A 107 70.99 5.63 31.56
N PRO A 108 70.94 5.80 32.92
CA PRO A 108 69.97 5.49 34.02
C PRO A 108 69.68 6.70 34.99
N ILE A 109 69.03 6.46 36.15
CA ILE A 109 68.95 7.26 37.43
C ILE A 109 68.20 8.63 37.40
N SER A 110 67.07 8.85 38.09
CA SER A 110 67.03 9.05 39.56
C SER A 110 65.66 8.91 40.25
N ASN A 111 65.68 8.54 41.54
CA ASN A 111 64.53 8.34 42.43
C ASN A 111 63.77 9.62 42.81
N VAL A 112 62.44 9.52 42.95
CA VAL A 112 61.68 10.10 44.08
C VAL A 112 60.57 9.13 44.49
N GLN A 113 60.58 8.67 45.74
CA GLN A 113 59.44 7.97 46.36
C GLN A 113 58.40 8.98 46.87
N LYS A 114 57.10 8.71 46.69
CA LYS A 114 56.12 9.02 47.76
C LYS A 114 54.77 8.30 47.66
N ALA A 115 54.41 7.72 48.80
CA ALA A 115 53.06 7.49 49.34
C ALA A 115 52.06 6.63 48.55
N SER A 116 51.72 5.49 49.15
CA SER A 116 50.52 4.71 48.88
C SER A 116 49.24 5.53 48.98
N SER A 117 48.31 5.32 48.05
CA SER A 117 46.90 5.23 48.39
C SER A 117 46.34 3.97 47.74
N GLU A 118 46.24 2.92 48.55
CA GLU A 118 45.72 1.62 48.19
C GLU A 118 44.21 1.75 47.93
N LYS A 119 43.86 2.11 46.69
CA LYS A 119 42.47 2.23 46.25
C LYS A 119 41.99 0.83 45.90
N THR A 120 41.35 0.16 46.85
CA THR A 120 40.67 -1.12 46.67
C THR A 120 39.76 -1.03 45.45
N ALA A 121 40.18 -1.67 44.36
CA ALA A 121 39.31 -1.99 43.25
C ALA A 121 38.34 -3.07 43.74
N SER A 122 37.22 -2.63 44.31
CA SER A 122 36.06 -3.49 44.48
C SER A 122 35.57 -3.85 43.08
N ASP A 123 35.97 -5.02 42.60
CA ASP A 123 35.33 -5.67 41.46
C ASP A 123 33.81 -5.58 41.66
N PRO A 124 33.03 -5.13 40.65
CA PRO A 124 31.59 -5.19 40.77
C PRO A 124 31.21 -6.66 40.82
N VAL A 125 30.87 -7.14 42.03
CA VAL A 125 30.24 -8.43 42.24
C VAL A 125 29.00 -8.44 41.35
N VAL A 126 29.07 -9.17 40.24
CA VAL A 126 27.94 -9.37 39.34
C VAL A 126 26.95 -10.23 40.10
N ALA A 127 26.06 -9.56 40.84
CA ALA A 127 24.99 -10.19 41.57
C ALA A 127 24.16 -10.98 40.55
N VAL A 128 24.21 -12.32 40.65
CA VAL A 128 23.46 -13.20 39.78
C VAL A 128 21.98 -12.94 40.06
N LEU A 129 21.34 -12.21 39.15
CA LEU A 129 19.92 -11.88 39.27
C LEU A 129 19.12 -13.18 39.33
N SER A 130 18.23 -13.32 40.31
CA SER A 130 17.35 -14.49 40.33
C SER A 130 16.36 -14.39 39.16
N PRO A 131 15.88 -15.53 38.60
CA PRO A 131 14.86 -15.50 37.55
C PRO A 131 13.58 -14.75 37.94
N ALA A 132 13.22 -14.77 39.23
CA ALA A 132 12.07 -14.03 39.76
C ALA A 132 12.31 -12.52 39.79
N ASP A 133 13.52 -12.07 40.17
CA ASP A 133 13.88 -10.64 40.13
C ASP A 133 13.96 -10.13 38.69
N LEU A 134 14.47 -10.95 37.76
CA LEU A 134 14.50 -10.63 36.33
C LEU A 134 13.08 -10.48 35.76
N GLN A 135 12.18 -11.43 36.04
CA GLN A 135 10.77 -11.32 35.64
C GLN A 135 10.08 -10.08 36.23
N LYS A 136 10.35 -9.77 37.50
CA LYS A 136 9.82 -8.56 38.15
C LYS A 136 10.31 -7.29 37.45
N LYS A 137 11.60 -7.22 37.09
CA LYS A 137 12.19 -6.09 36.38
C LYS A 137 11.68 -5.96 34.94
N ILE A 138 11.47 -7.07 34.24
CA ILE A 138 10.82 -7.09 32.91
C ILE A 138 9.38 -6.56 33.01
N ALA A 139 8.60 -6.99 34.00
CA ALA A 139 7.24 -6.51 34.21
C ALA A 139 7.21 -5.00 34.51
N GLU A 140 8.06 -4.53 35.43
CA GLU A 140 8.24 -3.12 35.78
C GLU A 140 8.56 -2.25 34.54
N ALA A 141 9.57 -2.64 33.77
CA ALA A 141 9.93 -1.93 32.54
C ALA A 141 8.83 -1.98 31.46
N THR A 142 8.09 -3.09 31.36
CA THR A 142 6.95 -3.21 30.45
C THR A 142 5.82 -2.25 30.83
N ASP A 143 5.51 -2.11 32.12
CA ASP A 143 4.49 -1.17 32.60
C ASP A 143 4.92 0.30 32.45
N LEU A 144 6.21 0.60 32.59
CA LEU A 144 6.77 1.93 32.29
C LEU A 144 6.66 2.25 30.78
N ASN A 145 7.00 1.29 29.92
CA ASN A 145 6.88 1.41 28.46
C ASN A 145 5.41 1.65 28.03
N ARG A 146 4.45 0.89 28.59
CA ARG A 146 3.00 1.13 28.39
C ARG A 146 2.53 2.52 28.83
N GLN A 147 3.20 3.14 29.80
CA GLN A 147 2.94 4.50 30.28
C GLN A 147 3.71 5.58 29.49
N ASN A 148 4.38 5.22 28.39
CA ASN A 148 5.33 6.07 27.64
C ASN A 148 6.49 6.63 28.49
N LYS A 149 6.80 6.03 29.65
CA LYS A 149 7.93 6.39 30.53
C LYS A 149 9.20 5.69 30.05
N ASN A 150 9.59 5.98 28.81
CA ASN A 150 10.66 5.26 28.12
C ASN A 150 12.03 5.44 28.80
N THR A 151 12.34 6.63 29.32
CA THR A 151 13.58 6.87 30.08
C THR A 151 13.64 6.04 31.36
N ASP A 152 12.54 5.96 32.10
CA ASP A 152 12.45 5.16 33.34
C ASP A 152 12.56 3.66 33.02
N ALA A 153 11.94 3.20 31.93
CA ALA A 153 12.05 1.82 31.45
C ALA A 153 13.50 1.46 31.11
N LEU A 154 14.23 2.33 30.38
CA LEU A 154 15.66 2.12 30.10
C LEU A 154 16.51 2.11 31.38
N ALA A 155 16.23 2.98 32.35
CA ALA A 155 16.93 2.98 33.64
C ALA A 155 16.74 1.66 34.44
N VAL A 156 15.65 0.93 34.19
CA VAL A 156 15.39 -0.40 34.75
C VAL A 156 16.10 -1.51 33.96
N LEU A 157 16.19 -1.40 32.64
CA LEU A 157 16.70 -2.44 31.73
C LEU A 157 18.22 -2.43 31.55
N ASP A 158 18.81 -1.23 31.39
CA ASP A 158 20.22 -1.06 31.02
C ASP A 158 21.21 -1.68 32.03
N PRO A 159 21.01 -1.56 33.37
CA PRO A 159 21.89 -2.19 34.35
C PRO A 159 21.91 -3.73 34.29
N LEU A 160 20.90 -4.36 33.69
CA LEU A 160 20.79 -5.81 33.59
C LEU A 160 21.66 -6.37 32.45
N LEU A 161 21.82 -5.60 31.37
CA LEU A 161 22.47 -6.07 30.13
C LEU A 161 23.88 -6.67 30.33
N PRO A 162 24.79 -6.17 31.18
CA PRO A 162 26.12 -6.76 31.33
C PRO A 162 26.11 -8.19 31.89
N ALA A 163 25.11 -8.52 32.74
CA ALA A 163 25.00 -9.83 33.37
C ALA A 163 24.31 -10.88 32.49
N LEU A 164 23.48 -10.46 31.53
CA LEU A 164 22.61 -11.35 30.76
C LEU A 164 23.25 -11.90 29.48
N LYS A 165 22.92 -13.15 29.18
CA LYS A 165 23.34 -13.92 27.98
C LYS A 165 22.13 -14.66 27.39
N GLY A 166 22.27 -15.15 26.16
CA GLY A 166 21.23 -15.98 25.52
C GLY A 166 19.87 -15.29 25.46
N HIS A 167 18.82 -16.07 25.70
CA HIS A 167 17.42 -15.64 25.58
C HIS A 167 17.05 -14.45 26.48
N ASP A 168 17.56 -14.40 27.71
CA ASP A 168 17.27 -13.30 28.63
C ASP A 168 17.82 -11.97 28.12
N ARG A 169 19.01 -12.01 27.49
CA ARG A 169 19.60 -10.82 26.86
C ARG A 169 18.79 -10.37 25.65
N VAL A 170 18.34 -11.31 24.82
CA VAL A 170 17.47 -11.03 23.66
C VAL A 170 16.16 -10.40 24.12
N SER A 171 15.55 -10.97 25.16
CA SER A 171 14.31 -10.50 25.79
C SER A 171 14.40 -9.04 26.28
N ILE A 172 15.48 -8.70 27.00
CA ILE A 172 15.70 -7.33 27.49
C ILE A 172 15.93 -6.35 26.34
N GLN A 173 16.79 -6.69 25.37
CA GLN A 173 17.06 -5.82 24.22
C GLN A 173 15.82 -5.59 23.35
N LEU A 174 14.98 -6.62 23.15
CA LEU A 174 13.70 -6.49 22.44
C LEU A 174 12.72 -5.54 23.14
N LEU A 175 12.72 -5.52 24.48
CA LEU A 175 11.93 -4.56 25.26
C LEU A 175 12.55 -3.15 25.28
N ARG A 176 13.88 -3.06 25.13
CA ARG A 176 14.67 -1.82 25.06
C ARG A 176 14.42 -1.03 23.78
N ILE A 177 14.39 -1.72 22.63
CA ILE A 177 14.33 -1.11 21.29
C ILE A 177 13.15 -0.12 21.11
N PRO A 178 11.90 -0.41 21.52
CA PRO A 178 10.80 0.57 21.43
C PRO A 178 11.04 1.84 22.26
N CYS A 179 11.69 1.72 23.42
CA CYS A 179 12.04 2.86 24.26
C CYS A 179 13.14 3.71 23.61
N LEU A 180 14.15 3.08 22.99
CA LEU A 180 15.21 3.76 22.22
C LEU A 180 14.62 4.50 21.00
N ALA A 181 13.74 3.85 20.24
CA ALA A 181 13.05 4.44 19.09
C ALA A 181 12.24 5.68 19.48
N SER A 182 11.52 5.60 20.60
CA SER A 182 10.72 6.71 21.15
C SER A 182 11.57 7.91 21.62
N LEU A 183 12.87 7.71 21.85
CA LEU A 183 13.82 8.74 22.30
C LEU A 183 14.76 9.22 21.18
N GLY A 184 14.71 8.62 19.98
CA GLY A 184 15.57 8.96 18.84
C GLY A 184 17.00 8.40 18.94
N TYR A 185 17.19 7.30 19.66
CA TYR A 185 18.48 6.64 19.88
C TYR A 185 18.76 5.57 18.81
N ASP A 186 18.89 6.01 17.56
CA ASP A 186 18.98 5.15 16.37
C ASP A 186 20.25 4.26 16.34
N ASP A 187 21.41 4.80 16.75
CA ASP A 187 22.67 4.05 16.80
C ASP A 187 22.63 2.95 17.87
N GLU A 188 21.98 3.20 19.01
CA GLU A 188 21.72 2.20 20.04
C GLU A 188 20.73 1.12 19.59
N ILE A 189 19.75 1.45 18.73
CA ILE A 189 18.84 0.45 18.13
C ILE A 189 19.60 -0.49 17.21
N ILE A 190 20.47 0.03 16.34
CA ILE A 190 21.30 -0.80 15.44
C ILE A 190 22.23 -1.69 16.28
N SER A 191 22.89 -1.11 17.29
CA SER A 191 23.77 -1.84 18.20
C SER A 191 23.03 -2.95 19.00
N ALA A 192 21.81 -2.67 19.46
CA ALA A 192 20.96 -3.65 20.14
C ALA A 192 20.49 -4.76 19.18
N TYR A 193 20.13 -4.40 17.94
CA TYR A 193 19.72 -5.34 16.90
C TYR A 193 20.85 -6.30 16.50
N ASP A 194 22.04 -5.79 16.19
CA ASP A 194 23.18 -6.66 15.82
C ASP A 194 23.58 -7.58 17.00
N ASN A 195 23.43 -7.10 18.24
CA ASN A 195 23.62 -7.93 19.43
C ASN A 195 22.63 -9.09 19.51
N ILE A 196 21.32 -8.86 19.33
CA ILE A 196 20.31 -9.94 19.42
C ILE A 196 20.30 -10.86 18.20
N LYS A 197 20.57 -10.32 17.01
CA LYS A 197 20.73 -11.07 15.75
C LYS A 197 21.90 -12.05 15.82
N GLY A 198 22.97 -11.73 16.54
CA GLY A 198 24.08 -12.65 16.80
C GLY A 198 23.78 -13.78 17.79
N ILE A 199 22.64 -13.74 18.49
CA ILE A 199 22.27 -14.70 19.54
C ILE A 199 21.07 -15.57 19.10
N GLU A 200 20.00 -14.94 18.62
CA GLU A 200 18.79 -15.62 18.13
C GLU A 200 18.38 -15.09 16.74
N PRO A 201 19.15 -15.38 15.67
CA PRO A 201 18.87 -14.88 14.32
C PRO A 201 17.52 -15.34 13.76
N ASP A 202 17.05 -16.51 14.20
CA ASP A 202 15.80 -17.16 13.76
C ASP A 202 14.56 -16.72 14.56
N ASN A 203 14.71 -15.90 15.61
CA ASN A 203 13.59 -15.45 16.43
C ASN A 203 12.73 -14.42 15.65
N GLY A 204 11.44 -14.69 15.48
CA GLY A 204 10.51 -13.84 14.74
C GLY A 204 10.46 -12.38 15.21
N ALA A 205 10.69 -12.10 16.50
CA ALA A 205 10.79 -10.75 17.04
C ALA A 205 12.07 -10.04 16.57
N VAL A 206 13.20 -10.76 16.58
CA VAL A 206 14.50 -10.28 16.08
C VAL A 206 14.43 -10.00 14.57
N ILE A 207 13.83 -10.91 13.81
CA ILE A 207 13.57 -10.73 12.37
C ILE A 207 12.71 -9.48 12.13
N SER A 208 11.65 -9.28 12.93
CA SER A 208 10.76 -8.10 12.81
C SER A 208 11.47 -6.78 13.02
N VAL A 209 12.32 -6.67 14.06
CA VAL A 209 13.19 -5.50 14.27
C VAL A 209 14.07 -5.27 13.04
N GLY A 210 14.64 -6.33 12.46
CA GLY A 210 15.43 -6.25 11.23
C GLY A 210 14.65 -5.75 10.00
N ILE A 211 13.35 -6.02 9.90
CA ILE A 211 12.50 -5.47 8.82
C ILE A 211 12.34 -3.96 9.02
N LEU A 212 12.05 -3.52 10.24
CA LEU A 212 11.90 -2.09 10.56
C LEU A 212 13.22 -1.31 10.35
N ILE A 213 14.38 -1.90 10.68
CA ILE A 213 15.71 -1.31 10.42
C ILE A 213 16.04 -1.27 8.91
N ALA A 214 15.58 -2.26 8.12
CA ALA A 214 15.74 -2.19 6.66
C ALA A 214 14.90 -1.04 6.05
N LEU A 215 13.62 -0.95 6.43
CA LEU A 215 12.73 0.13 5.99
C LEU A 215 13.24 1.51 6.41
N SER A 216 13.74 1.61 7.65
CA SER A 216 14.46 2.77 8.20
C SER A 216 15.55 3.29 7.25
N GLN A 217 16.37 2.37 6.75
CA GLN A 217 17.50 2.65 5.86
C GLN A 217 17.08 2.81 4.39
N ASN A 218 15.77 2.68 4.07
CA ASN A 218 15.19 2.57 2.72
C ASN A 218 15.71 1.34 1.93
N ASP A 219 16.21 0.32 2.62
CA ASP A 219 16.65 -0.95 2.05
C ASP A 219 15.46 -1.91 1.91
N PHE A 220 14.57 -1.59 0.96
CA PHE A 220 13.42 -2.43 0.63
C PHE A 220 13.79 -3.86 0.20
N PRO A 221 14.89 -4.12 -0.55
CA PRO A 221 15.34 -5.49 -0.80
C PRO A 221 15.58 -6.27 0.50
N LYS A 222 16.30 -5.70 1.48
CA LYS A 222 16.55 -6.37 2.76
C LYS A 222 15.29 -6.51 3.62
N ALA A 223 14.36 -5.56 3.52
CA ALA A 223 13.05 -5.66 4.17
C ALA A 223 12.24 -6.84 3.59
N ALA A 224 12.23 -7.00 2.26
CA ALA A 224 11.55 -8.11 1.57
C ALA A 224 12.17 -9.47 1.90
N GLU A 225 13.50 -9.59 1.89
CA GLU A 225 14.20 -10.81 2.31
C GLU A 225 13.83 -11.21 3.75
N ARG A 226 13.87 -10.27 4.69
CA ARG A 226 13.56 -10.54 6.10
C ARG A 226 12.08 -10.85 6.32
N LEU A 227 11.17 -10.19 5.60
CA LEU A 227 9.74 -10.49 5.66
C LEU A 227 9.43 -11.88 5.09
N LEU A 228 10.13 -12.31 4.04
CA LEU A 228 10.07 -13.69 3.52
C LEU A 228 10.60 -14.70 4.55
N VAL A 229 11.74 -14.44 5.22
CA VAL A 229 12.19 -15.32 6.32
C VAL A 229 11.15 -15.38 7.44
N LEU A 230 10.43 -14.29 7.71
CA LEU A 230 9.35 -14.27 8.70
C LEU A 230 8.14 -15.13 8.31
N THR A 231 7.84 -15.32 7.01
CA THR A 231 6.71 -16.20 6.58
C THR A 231 6.93 -17.65 6.96
N ASP A 232 8.19 -18.05 7.04
CA ASP A 232 8.58 -19.43 7.30
C ASP A 232 8.87 -19.65 8.80
N LYS A 233 9.43 -18.65 9.50
CA LYS A 233 9.86 -18.76 10.91
C LYS A 233 8.75 -18.41 11.92
N ASP A 234 7.91 -17.41 11.65
CA ASP A 234 6.84 -16.97 12.56
C ASP A 234 5.67 -16.34 11.78
N PRO A 235 4.92 -17.13 10.99
CA PRO A 235 3.83 -16.63 10.14
C PRO A 235 2.71 -15.95 10.93
N ALA A 236 2.50 -16.32 12.20
CA ALA A 236 1.51 -15.70 13.07
C ALA A 236 1.85 -14.23 13.41
N ARG A 237 3.13 -13.85 13.36
CA ARG A 237 3.57 -12.47 13.61
C ARG A 237 3.31 -11.54 12.44
N ILE A 238 3.23 -12.05 11.20
CA ILE A 238 3.01 -11.22 10.01
C ILE A 238 1.66 -10.52 10.06
N ALA A 239 0.64 -11.13 10.68
CA ALA A 239 -0.66 -10.48 10.92
C ALA A 239 -0.60 -9.21 11.81
N ARG A 240 0.58 -8.85 12.34
CA ARG A 240 0.84 -7.62 13.10
C ARG A 240 1.52 -6.54 12.26
N PHE A 241 1.94 -6.86 11.03
CA PHE A 241 2.53 -5.90 10.11
C PHE A 241 1.40 -5.17 9.36
N ASP A 242 1.44 -3.85 9.50
CA ASP A 242 0.55 -2.90 8.84
C ASP A 242 0.47 -3.15 7.32
N SER A 243 -0.73 -2.95 6.75
CA SER A 243 -1.01 -3.29 5.36
C SER A 243 -0.27 -2.39 4.37
N ASP A 244 -0.17 -1.08 4.62
CA ASP A 244 0.58 -0.14 3.78
C ASP A 244 2.08 -0.47 3.78
N MET A 245 2.64 -0.83 4.94
CA MET A 245 4.04 -1.23 5.07
C MET A 245 4.35 -2.47 4.22
N VAL A 246 3.52 -3.52 4.29
CA VAL A 246 3.74 -4.76 3.51
C VAL A 246 3.50 -4.52 2.01
N GLN A 247 2.51 -3.71 1.63
CA GLN A 247 2.29 -3.32 0.24
C GLN A 247 3.48 -2.52 -0.32
N ALA A 248 4.05 -1.59 0.46
CA ALA A 248 5.26 -0.86 0.06
C ALA A 248 6.45 -1.80 -0.18
N ILE A 249 6.66 -2.80 0.69
CA ILE A 249 7.69 -3.85 0.50
C ILE A 249 7.40 -4.65 -0.78
N LEU A 250 6.16 -5.09 -1.01
CA LEU A 250 5.77 -5.85 -2.19
C LEU A 250 5.98 -5.07 -3.50
N ILE A 251 5.59 -3.79 -3.53
CA ILE A 251 5.78 -2.91 -4.69
C ILE A 251 7.27 -2.76 -5.02
N GLN A 252 8.10 -2.46 -4.01
CA GLN A 252 9.53 -2.27 -4.20
C GLN A 252 10.26 -3.59 -4.55
N ALA A 253 9.84 -4.72 -3.99
CA ALA A 253 10.33 -6.04 -4.38
C ALA A 253 9.97 -6.39 -5.84
N LYS A 254 8.74 -6.07 -6.28
CA LYS A 254 8.28 -6.31 -7.66
C LYS A 254 9.04 -5.49 -8.70
N ALA A 255 9.55 -4.31 -8.31
CA ALA A 255 10.33 -3.43 -9.18
C ALA A 255 11.80 -3.88 -9.38
N GLN A 256 12.26 -4.92 -8.66
CA GLN A 256 13.62 -5.44 -8.81
C GLN A 256 13.79 -6.24 -10.10
N LYS A 257 15.05 -6.33 -10.59
CA LYS A 257 15.39 -7.09 -11.79
C LYS A 257 15.20 -8.60 -11.63
N ASP A 258 15.40 -9.11 -10.41
CA ASP A 258 15.12 -10.51 -10.06
C ASP A 258 13.76 -10.60 -9.34
N PRO A 259 12.73 -11.19 -9.98
CA PRO A 259 11.42 -11.32 -9.36
C PRO A 259 11.38 -12.40 -8.27
N THR A 260 12.43 -13.20 -8.07
CA THR A 260 12.41 -14.38 -7.17
C THR A 260 12.03 -14.04 -5.74
N ILE A 261 12.58 -12.96 -5.18
CA ILE A 261 12.24 -12.50 -3.82
C ILE A 261 10.76 -12.12 -3.75
N TRP A 262 10.27 -11.33 -4.71
CA TRP A 262 8.85 -10.95 -4.77
C TRP A 262 7.92 -12.16 -4.91
N GLN A 263 8.24 -13.08 -5.82
CA GLN A 263 7.45 -14.31 -6.05
C GLN A 263 7.35 -15.15 -4.78
N ASN A 264 8.47 -15.40 -4.11
CA ASN A 264 8.49 -16.21 -2.90
C ASN A 264 7.81 -15.49 -1.73
N LEU A 265 7.99 -14.17 -1.61
CA LEU A 265 7.31 -13.35 -0.59
C LEU A 265 5.79 -13.37 -0.77
N VAL A 266 5.28 -13.22 -2.00
CA VAL A 266 3.85 -13.34 -2.31
C VAL A 266 3.30 -14.71 -1.90
N LEU A 267 4.00 -15.81 -2.21
CA LEU A 267 3.58 -17.15 -1.82
C LEU A 267 3.62 -17.36 -0.29
N GLY A 268 4.65 -16.86 0.40
CA GLY A 268 4.77 -16.92 1.86
C GLY A 268 3.66 -16.12 2.56
N LEU A 269 3.42 -14.88 2.12
CA LEU A 269 2.32 -14.05 2.63
C LEU A 269 0.95 -14.70 2.37
N ALA A 270 0.74 -15.30 1.20
CA ALA A 270 -0.52 -15.95 0.87
C ALA A 270 -0.81 -17.19 1.75
N ARG A 271 0.23 -17.95 2.12
CA ARG A 271 0.16 -19.07 3.07
C ARG A 271 -0.01 -18.60 4.52
N SER A 272 0.39 -17.36 4.84
CA SER A 272 0.17 -16.74 6.15
C SER A 272 -1.26 -16.20 6.32
N SER A 273 -1.61 -15.81 7.55
CA SER A 273 -2.87 -15.12 7.88
C SER A 273 -2.87 -13.61 7.55
N TRP A 274 -1.82 -13.08 6.91
CA TRP A 274 -1.75 -11.66 6.56
C TRP A 274 -2.84 -11.26 5.55
N GLY A 275 -3.33 -10.02 5.68
CA GLY A 275 -4.42 -9.47 4.88
C GLY A 275 -5.83 -10.00 5.21
N VAL A 276 -5.98 -11.08 5.98
CA VAL A 276 -7.29 -11.67 6.28
C VAL A 276 -8.17 -10.73 7.13
N ALA A 277 -7.58 -10.07 8.13
CA ALA A 277 -8.29 -9.11 8.98
C ALA A 277 -8.63 -7.79 8.26
N GLU A 278 -7.85 -7.44 7.24
CA GLU A 278 -8.01 -6.24 6.40
C GLU A 278 -9.13 -6.40 5.34
N GLY A 279 -9.61 -7.64 5.14
CA GLY A 279 -10.68 -7.94 4.18
C GLY A 279 -10.21 -8.11 2.72
N PRO A 280 -11.17 -8.18 1.78
CA PRO A 280 -10.92 -8.64 0.42
C PRO A 280 -10.11 -7.64 -0.40
N ASP A 281 -10.18 -6.34 -0.10
CA ASP A 281 -9.40 -5.29 -0.76
C ASP A 281 -7.88 -5.54 -0.67
N ILE A 282 -7.41 -6.22 0.40
CA ILE A 282 -6.01 -6.59 0.60
C ILE A 282 -5.79 -8.07 0.29
N ARG A 283 -6.68 -8.97 0.75
CA ARG A 283 -6.50 -10.42 0.62
C ARG A 283 -6.64 -10.91 -0.83
N ASP A 284 -7.64 -10.46 -1.57
CA ASP A 284 -7.94 -10.99 -2.90
C ASP A 284 -6.87 -10.61 -3.94
N PRO A 285 -6.32 -9.37 -3.98
CA PRO A 285 -5.17 -9.05 -4.83
C PRO A 285 -3.93 -9.89 -4.49
N LEU A 286 -3.67 -10.18 -3.22
CA LEU A 286 -2.58 -11.08 -2.81
C LEU A 286 -2.82 -12.50 -3.33
N MET A 287 -4.04 -13.04 -3.19
CA MET A 287 -4.39 -14.36 -3.73
C MET A 287 -4.22 -14.40 -5.26
N GLN A 288 -4.70 -13.38 -5.98
CA GLN A 288 -4.53 -13.28 -7.44
C GLN A 288 -3.04 -13.25 -7.84
N GLN A 289 -2.20 -12.54 -7.09
CA GLN A 289 -0.75 -12.52 -7.30
C GLN A 289 -0.14 -13.91 -7.04
N ALA A 290 -0.53 -14.61 -5.97
CA ALA A 290 -0.04 -15.95 -5.65
C ALA A 290 -0.45 -16.98 -6.72
N VAL A 291 -1.70 -16.93 -7.21
CA VAL A 291 -2.18 -17.71 -8.36
C VAL A 291 -1.32 -17.44 -9.60
N THR A 292 -1.04 -16.16 -9.91
CA THR A 292 -0.12 -15.76 -10.99
C THR A 292 1.27 -16.41 -10.83
N VAL A 293 1.83 -16.43 -9.61
CA VAL A 293 3.16 -17.00 -9.36
C VAL A 293 3.15 -18.52 -9.53
N TYR A 294 2.13 -19.23 -9.03
CA TYR A 294 2.01 -20.67 -9.23
C TYR A 294 1.86 -21.05 -10.70
N LEU A 295 1.04 -20.33 -11.47
CA LEU A 295 0.91 -20.54 -12.92
C LEU A 295 2.23 -20.30 -13.68
N ALA A 296 2.99 -19.27 -13.29
CA ALA A 296 4.32 -19.01 -13.84
C ALA A 296 5.35 -20.11 -13.49
N LYS A 297 5.12 -20.87 -12.41
CA LYS A 297 5.89 -22.06 -12.03
C LYS A 297 5.28 -23.38 -12.56
N HIS A 298 4.26 -23.31 -13.41
CA HIS A 298 3.48 -24.45 -13.94
C HIS A 298 2.77 -25.31 -12.87
N GLN A 299 2.53 -24.74 -11.69
CA GLN A 299 1.85 -25.39 -10.56
C GLN A 299 0.34 -25.15 -10.64
N ASN A 300 -0.31 -25.71 -11.66
CA ASN A 300 -1.71 -25.41 -11.97
C ASN A 300 -2.69 -25.86 -10.87
N GLU A 301 -2.40 -26.97 -10.17
CA GLU A 301 -3.25 -27.47 -9.07
C GLU A 301 -3.19 -26.53 -7.84
N ASP A 302 -1.97 -26.16 -7.40
CA ASP A 302 -1.77 -25.15 -6.34
C ASP A 302 -2.43 -23.79 -6.69
N ALA A 303 -2.41 -23.41 -7.98
CA ALA A 303 -3.06 -22.22 -8.48
C ALA A 303 -4.60 -22.31 -8.45
N ALA A 304 -5.16 -23.47 -8.78
CA ALA A 304 -6.60 -23.71 -8.73
C ALA A 304 -7.13 -23.77 -7.28
N ASP A 305 -6.38 -24.36 -6.36
CA ASP A 305 -6.75 -24.48 -4.94
C ASP A 305 -6.89 -23.10 -4.25
N LEU A 306 -6.04 -22.12 -4.62
CA LEU A 306 -6.14 -20.76 -4.11
C LEU A 306 -7.40 -19.99 -4.57
N LEU A 307 -8.10 -20.43 -5.62
CA LEU A 307 -9.31 -19.74 -6.12
C LEU A 307 -10.45 -19.70 -5.08
N ARG A 308 -10.43 -20.59 -4.08
CA ARG A 308 -11.42 -20.58 -2.99
C ARG A 308 -11.23 -19.39 -2.05
N GLU A 309 -10.00 -18.89 -1.92
CA GLU A 309 -9.60 -17.78 -1.05
C GLU A 309 -9.88 -16.40 -1.69
N ILE A 310 -10.26 -16.36 -2.97
CA ILE A 310 -10.75 -15.16 -3.66
C ILE A 310 -12.26 -15.09 -3.48
N ALA A 311 -12.73 -14.05 -2.80
CA ALA A 311 -14.15 -13.83 -2.50
C ALA A 311 -14.84 -12.94 -3.54
N ASP A 312 -14.11 -12.02 -4.16
CA ASP A 312 -14.61 -11.01 -5.08
C ASP A 312 -14.99 -11.61 -6.46
N PRO A 313 -16.27 -11.57 -6.87
CA PRO A 313 -16.71 -12.05 -8.17
C PRO A 313 -16.03 -11.31 -9.34
N GLU A 314 -15.77 -10.02 -9.18
CA GLU A 314 -15.17 -9.20 -10.23
C GLU A 314 -13.71 -9.58 -10.48
N ARG A 315 -12.97 -9.89 -9.41
CA ARG A 315 -11.60 -10.45 -9.44
C ARG A 315 -11.55 -11.77 -10.22
N LEU A 316 -12.51 -12.67 -9.97
CA LEU A 316 -12.64 -13.93 -10.69
C LEU A 316 -13.02 -13.72 -12.17
N MET A 317 -13.88 -12.74 -12.48
CA MET A 317 -14.20 -12.36 -13.87
C MET A 317 -12.97 -11.77 -14.60
N GLU A 318 -12.14 -10.97 -13.94
CA GLU A 318 -10.86 -10.45 -14.47
C GLU A 318 -9.88 -11.60 -14.79
N MET A 319 -9.79 -12.61 -13.92
CA MET A 319 -8.99 -13.81 -14.18
C MET A 319 -9.58 -14.65 -15.33
N ALA A 320 -10.91 -14.74 -15.42
CA ALA A 320 -11.61 -15.46 -16.47
C ALA A 320 -11.46 -14.84 -17.87
N ILE A 321 -10.99 -13.59 -18.00
CA ILE A 321 -10.71 -12.95 -19.31
C ILE A 321 -9.23 -12.91 -19.68
N SER A 322 -8.29 -13.06 -18.73
CA SER A 322 -6.86 -13.03 -19.02
C SER A 322 -6.31 -14.42 -19.38
N ARG A 323 -5.60 -14.49 -20.52
CA ARG A 323 -4.98 -15.72 -21.07
C ARG A 323 -3.94 -16.30 -20.10
N ARG A 324 -3.36 -15.48 -19.22
CA ARG A 324 -2.45 -15.93 -18.15
C ARG A 324 -3.07 -17.04 -17.30
N TYR A 325 -4.38 -16.98 -17.05
CA TYR A 325 -5.12 -17.95 -16.23
C TYR A 325 -5.80 -19.05 -17.06
N GLU A 326 -5.55 -19.13 -18.37
CA GLU A 326 -6.11 -20.17 -19.25
C GLU A 326 -5.95 -21.60 -18.72
N PRO A 327 -4.80 -22.02 -18.14
CA PRO A 327 -4.65 -23.37 -17.59
C PRO A 327 -5.63 -23.74 -16.47
N ILE A 328 -6.22 -22.75 -15.78
CA ILE A 328 -7.18 -22.92 -14.68
C ILE A 328 -8.53 -22.23 -14.94
N TRP A 329 -8.80 -21.81 -16.19
CA TRP A 329 -10.12 -21.27 -16.55
C TRP A 329 -11.27 -22.22 -16.17
N PRO A 330 -11.20 -23.56 -16.35
CA PRO A 330 -12.29 -24.46 -15.92
C PRO A 330 -12.65 -24.33 -14.44
N ASP A 331 -11.67 -24.06 -13.57
CA ASP A 331 -11.85 -23.93 -12.13
C ASP A 331 -12.38 -22.54 -11.74
N ILE A 332 -11.87 -21.48 -12.39
CA ILE A 332 -12.41 -20.11 -12.26
C ILE A 332 -13.89 -20.08 -12.71
N GLU A 333 -14.18 -20.68 -13.87
CA GLU A 333 -15.53 -20.79 -14.44
C GLU A 333 -16.48 -21.58 -13.52
N ARG A 334 -15.99 -22.63 -12.85
CA ARG A 334 -16.75 -23.37 -11.83
C ARG A 334 -17.01 -22.54 -10.57
N ARG A 335 -16.05 -21.69 -10.15
CA ARG A 335 -16.18 -20.81 -8.98
C ARG A 335 -17.16 -19.66 -9.21
N LEU A 336 -17.17 -19.09 -10.41
CA LEU A 336 -18.16 -18.08 -10.84
C LEU A 336 -19.59 -18.65 -10.84
N GLY A 337 -19.75 -19.83 -11.45
CA GLY A 337 -21.08 -20.41 -11.71
C GLY A 337 -21.84 -19.65 -12.79
N ASN A 338 -23.08 -20.06 -13.07
CA ASN A 338 -23.87 -19.47 -14.16
C ASN A 338 -24.21 -17.99 -13.85
N HIS A 339 -23.99 -17.10 -14.82
CA HIS A 339 -24.06 -15.64 -14.71
C HIS A 339 -23.27 -15.05 -13.52
N SER A 340 -22.17 -15.72 -13.14
CA SER A 340 -21.36 -15.39 -11.95
C SER A 340 -22.17 -15.35 -10.64
N GLN A 341 -23.33 -16.03 -10.60
CA GLN A 341 -24.30 -15.91 -9.52
C GLN A 341 -23.87 -16.64 -8.25
N ASP A 342 -23.06 -17.69 -8.34
CA ASP A 342 -22.69 -18.46 -7.16
C ASP A 342 -21.58 -17.76 -6.37
N SER A 343 -20.61 -17.14 -7.06
CA SER A 343 -19.68 -16.19 -6.43
C SER A 343 -20.40 -14.94 -5.92
N LEU A 344 -21.31 -14.35 -6.71
CA LEU A 344 -22.05 -13.15 -6.31
C LEU A 344 -22.94 -13.39 -5.08
N ARG A 345 -23.62 -14.54 -4.99
CA ARG A 345 -24.47 -14.91 -3.84
C ARG A 345 -23.64 -15.12 -2.58
N GLN A 346 -22.45 -15.73 -2.69
CA GLN A 346 -21.52 -15.88 -1.57
C GLN A 346 -21.02 -14.51 -1.09
N PHE A 347 -20.53 -13.67 -2.01
CA PHE A 347 -20.01 -12.33 -1.69
C PHE A 347 -21.09 -11.43 -1.07
N SER A 348 -22.24 -11.26 -1.75
CA SER A 348 -23.34 -10.43 -1.25
C SER A 348 -23.96 -11.00 0.03
N GLY A 349 -24.11 -12.32 0.14
CA GLY A 349 -24.58 -12.99 1.34
C GLY A 349 -23.70 -12.71 2.56
N PHE A 350 -22.38 -12.76 2.40
CA PHE A 350 -21.46 -12.46 3.50
C PHE A 350 -21.56 -11.00 3.94
N TRP A 351 -21.38 -10.04 3.02
CA TRP A 351 -21.30 -8.62 3.38
C TRP A 351 -22.62 -8.01 3.84
N LEU A 352 -23.76 -8.38 3.22
CA LEU A 352 -25.06 -7.89 3.65
C LEU A 352 -25.46 -8.44 5.04
N ASN A 353 -25.09 -9.68 5.36
CA ASN A 353 -25.30 -10.23 6.70
C ASN A 353 -24.37 -9.60 7.74
N ALA A 354 -23.13 -9.31 7.37
CA ALA A 354 -22.18 -8.59 8.21
C ALA A 354 -22.69 -7.16 8.52
N LEU A 355 -23.16 -6.44 7.49
CA LEU A 355 -23.79 -5.12 7.64
C LEU A 355 -25.06 -5.17 8.51
N ALA A 356 -25.94 -6.14 8.31
CA ALA A 356 -27.13 -6.32 9.15
C ALA A 356 -26.77 -6.57 10.64
N SER A 357 -25.61 -7.17 10.90
CA SER A 357 -25.11 -7.44 12.26
C SER A 357 -24.35 -6.27 12.88
N GLN A 358 -23.70 -5.42 12.06
CA GLN A 358 -22.94 -4.24 12.49
C GLN A 358 -23.15 -3.10 11.47
N PRO A 359 -24.29 -2.37 11.53
CA PRO A 359 -24.69 -1.42 10.49
C PRO A 359 -23.75 -0.21 10.36
N ASP A 360 -23.08 0.17 11.45
CA ASP A 360 -22.14 1.30 11.47
C ASP A 360 -20.69 0.92 11.11
N ASN A 361 -20.39 -0.35 10.80
CA ASN A 361 -19.03 -0.80 10.49
C ASN A 361 -18.61 -0.34 9.07
N PRO A 362 -17.58 0.53 8.93
CA PRO A 362 -17.23 1.12 7.63
C PRO A 362 -16.86 0.11 6.54
N ALA A 363 -16.13 -0.94 6.89
CA ALA A 363 -15.72 -1.98 5.95
C ALA A 363 -16.96 -2.73 5.42
N PHE A 364 -17.92 -3.02 6.30
CA PHE A 364 -19.15 -3.73 5.92
C PHE A 364 -20.07 -2.86 5.07
N ILE A 365 -20.15 -1.56 5.35
CA ILE A 365 -20.85 -0.58 4.50
C ILE A 365 -20.21 -0.55 3.11
N HIS A 366 -18.88 -0.39 3.02
CA HIS A 366 -18.15 -0.33 1.75
C HIS A 366 -18.36 -1.60 0.91
N GLN A 367 -18.10 -2.78 1.47
CA GLN A 367 -18.24 -4.03 0.72
C GLN A 367 -19.71 -4.36 0.39
N SER A 368 -20.68 -3.89 1.18
CA SER A 368 -22.11 -3.99 0.83
C SER A 368 -22.49 -3.08 -0.34
N ILE A 369 -21.97 -1.86 -0.42
CA ILE A 369 -22.13 -0.98 -1.60
C ILE A 369 -21.54 -1.66 -2.84
N ARG A 370 -20.36 -2.29 -2.72
CA ARG A 370 -19.80 -3.12 -3.81
C ARG A 370 -20.74 -4.27 -4.17
N ALA A 371 -21.27 -5.01 -3.21
CA ALA A 371 -22.21 -6.11 -3.46
C ALA A 371 -23.47 -5.66 -4.20
N PHE A 372 -24.05 -4.51 -3.83
CA PHE A 372 -25.17 -3.89 -4.55
C PHE A 372 -24.80 -3.54 -5.99
N ILE A 373 -23.63 -2.92 -6.23
CA ILE A 373 -23.12 -2.60 -7.58
C ILE A 373 -22.93 -3.86 -8.44
N LEU A 374 -22.26 -4.90 -7.90
CA LEU A 374 -22.04 -6.16 -8.62
C LEU A 374 -23.35 -6.88 -8.96
N ALA A 375 -24.38 -6.75 -8.10
CA ALA A 375 -25.72 -7.29 -8.35
C ALA A 375 -26.61 -6.38 -9.22
N GLY A 376 -26.15 -5.18 -9.58
CA GLY A 376 -26.89 -4.20 -10.38
C GLY A 376 -27.94 -3.38 -9.61
N HIS A 377 -28.04 -3.53 -8.29
CA HIS A 377 -28.93 -2.75 -7.41
C HIS A 377 -28.32 -1.38 -7.09
N LEU A 378 -28.10 -0.59 -8.13
CA LEU A 378 -27.35 0.67 -8.04
C LEU A 378 -28.00 1.69 -7.11
N GLN A 379 -29.34 1.71 -7.00
CA GLN A 379 -30.06 2.61 -6.10
C GLN A 379 -29.79 2.29 -4.62
N ASP A 380 -29.82 1.01 -4.23
CA ASP A 380 -29.50 0.60 -2.85
C ASP A 380 -28.06 0.97 -2.47
N ALA A 381 -27.13 0.88 -3.43
CA ALA A 381 -25.75 1.33 -3.28
C ALA A 381 -25.65 2.86 -3.04
N VAL A 382 -26.45 3.65 -3.76
CA VAL A 382 -26.56 5.11 -3.59
C VAL A 382 -27.12 5.45 -2.21
N ASP A 383 -28.20 4.81 -1.79
CA ASP A 383 -28.90 5.13 -0.55
C ASP A 383 -28.08 4.74 0.68
N LEU A 384 -27.44 3.57 0.67
CA LEU A 384 -26.48 3.18 1.70
C LEU A 384 -25.30 4.16 1.76
N GLY A 385 -24.71 4.55 0.63
CA GLY A 385 -23.60 5.51 0.61
C GLY A 385 -23.98 6.94 0.97
N ASN A 386 -25.24 7.34 0.82
CA ASN A 386 -25.77 8.62 1.29
C ASN A 386 -25.82 8.66 2.84
N SER A 387 -26.12 7.53 3.49
CA SER A 387 -26.20 7.43 4.96
C SER A 387 -24.87 7.65 5.68
N VAL A 388 -23.73 7.39 5.00
CA VAL A 388 -22.39 7.57 5.56
C VAL A 388 -22.17 9.02 5.98
N LYS A 389 -21.87 9.23 7.26
CA LYS A 389 -21.58 10.57 7.82
C LYS A 389 -20.11 10.91 7.61
N ILE A 390 -19.85 12.09 7.04
CA ILE A 390 -18.48 12.60 6.90
C ILE A 390 -18.14 13.44 8.14
N THR A 391 -17.10 13.01 8.86
CA THR A 391 -16.58 13.62 10.10
C THR A 391 -15.08 13.86 9.96
N SER A 392 -14.45 14.51 10.95
CA SER A 392 -12.98 14.67 11.02
C SER A 392 -12.21 13.37 11.29
N HIS A 393 -12.92 12.30 11.66
CA HIS A 393 -12.39 10.98 11.99
C HIS A 393 -13.02 9.89 11.11
N ILE A 394 -13.35 10.27 9.86
CA ILE A 394 -13.86 9.33 8.85
C ILE A 394 -12.79 8.28 8.54
N SER A 395 -13.20 7.03 8.38
CA SER A 395 -12.28 5.95 7.96
C SER A 395 -12.08 5.90 6.45
N ASP A 396 -11.01 5.26 6.00
CA ASP A 396 -10.73 5.10 4.57
C ASP A 396 -11.83 4.29 3.86
N ASP A 397 -12.37 3.23 4.48
CA ASP A 397 -13.51 2.50 3.92
C ASP A 397 -14.79 3.34 3.83
N SER A 398 -15.03 4.25 4.78
CA SER A 398 -16.12 5.22 4.65
C SER A 398 -15.91 6.16 3.46
N ILE A 399 -14.67 6.51 3.12
CA ILE A 399 -14.35 7.31 1.92
C ILE A 399 -14.56 6.49 0.65
N LYS A 400 -14.05 5.23 0.60
CA LYS A 400 -14.29 4.30 -0.52
C LYS A 400 -15.80 4.08 -0.76
N ALA A 401 -16.58 3.87 0.31
CA ALA A 401 -18.03 3.77 0.28
C ALA A 401 -18.70 4.98 -0.39
N ILE A 402 -18.27 6.20 -0.04
CA ILE A 402 -18.79 7.44 -0.64
C ILE A 402 -18.43 7.55 -2.13
N ILE A 403 -17.21 7.18 -2.52
CA ILE A 403 -16.78 7.17 -3.93
C ILE A 403 -17.62 6.16 -4.73
N ALA A 404 -17.71 4.91 -4.27
CA ALA A 404 -18.44 3.84 -4.95
C ALA A 404 -19.94 4.14 -5.09
N ALA A 405 -20.57 4.73 -4.07
CA ALA A 405 -21.98 5.14 -4.14
C ALA A 405 -22.21 6.35 -5.07
N ALA A 406 -21.23 7.25 -5.20
CA ALA A 406 -21.31 8.35 -6.14
C ALA A 406 -21.08 7.89 -7.60
N ASP A 407 -20.21 6.89 -7.82
CA ASP A 407 -20.09 6.11 -9.07
C ASP A 407 -21.43 5.43 -9.41
N ALA A 408 -22.08 4.77 -8.44
CA ALA A 408 -23.40 4.17 -8.61
C ALA A 408 -24.49 5.20 -8.98
N ARG A 409 -24.51 6.39 -8.34
CA ARG A 409 -25.46 7.48 -8.65
C ARG A 409 -25.31 7.94 -10.10
N LEU A 410 -24.08 8.07 -10.60
CA LEU A 410 -23.82 8.41 -12.00
C LEU A 410 -24.36 7.35 -12.96
N ALA A 411 -24.29 6.07 -12.57
CA ALA A 411 -24.77 4.93 -13.35
C ALA A 411 -26.30 4.78 -13.34
N VAL A 412 -26.98 5.12 -12.24
CA VAL A 412 -28.45 5.29 -12.19
C VAL A 412 -28.89 6.42 -13.12
N GLY A 413 -28.15 7.54 -13.11
CA GLY A 413 -28.46 8.72 -13.91
C GLY A 413 -29.63 9.53 -13.37
N GLY A 414 -30.33 10.24 -14.25
CA GLY A 414 -31.37 11.21 -13.89
C GLY A 414 -30.90 12.66 -13.88
N SER A 415 -31.84 13.59 -13.76
CA SER A 415 -31.52 15.03 -13.71
C SER A 415 -30.78 15.35 -12.41
N GLY A 416 -29.65 16.06 -12.50
CA GLY A 416 -28.86 16.45 -11.34
C GLY A 416 -27.87 15.41 -10.81
N ALA A 417 -27.95 14.13 -11.22
CA ALA A 417 -27.11 13.05 -10.69
C ALA A 417 -25.60 13.36 -10.69
N VAL A 418 -25.07 13.92 -11.79
CA VAL A 418 -23.66 14.32 -11.87
C VAL A 418 -23.32 15.43 -10.86
N SER A 419 -24.19 16.42 -10.71
CA SER A 419 -24.00 17.54 -9.78
C SER A 419 -24.06 17.10 -8.32
N GLU A 420 -24.98 16.21 -7.97
CA GLU A 420 -25.08 15.60 -6.65
C GLU A 420 -23.85 14.76 -6.31
N SER A 421 -23.41 13.91 -7.25
CA SER A 421 -22.19 13.10 -7.08
C SER A 421 -20.96 13.99 -6.88
N ILE A 422 -20.79 15.06 -7.68
CA ILE A 422 -19.72 16.05 -7.49
C ILE A 422 -19.82 16.75 -6.13
N ALA A 423 -21.01 17.19 -5.72
CA ALA A 423 -21.22 17.86 -4.44
C ALA A 423 -20.91 16.94 -3.24
N ARG A 424 -21.27 15.65 -3.35
CA ARG A 424 -20.95 14.63 -2.35
C ARG A 424 -19.44 14.43 -2.23
N LEU A 425 -18.71 14.23 -3.34
CA LEU A 425 -17.24 14.13 -3.30
C LEU A 425 -16.59 15.43 -2.79
N GLN A 426 -17.08 16.60 -3.20
CA GLN A 426 -16.56 17.89 -2.75
C GLN A 426 -16.67 18.08 -1.23
N SER A 427 -17.59 17.40 -0.55
CA SER A 427 -17.69 17.45 0.92
C SER A 427 -16.57 16.70 1.66
N LEU A 428 -15.72 15.95 0.94
CA LEU A 428 -14.48 15.34 1.43
C LEU A 428 -13.27 16.31 1.41
N ASN A 429 -13.36 17.48 0.76
CA ASN A 429 -12.29 18.49 0.70
C ASN A 429 -11.84 19.05 2.07
N ARG A 430 -12.52 18.70 3.16
CA ARG A 430 -12.17 19.04 4.55
C ARG A 430 -11.35 17.96 5.26
N ILE A 431 -11.14 16.81 4.63
CA ILE A 431 -10.31 15.72 5.15
C ILE A 431 -8.88 15.96 4.69
N ASP A 432 -7.92 15.75 5.59
CA ASP A 432 -6.49 15.95 5.33
C ASP A 432 -5.92 14.78 4.52
N PRO A 433 -5.51 14.97 3.25
CA PRO A 433 -4.96 13.90 2.42
C PRO A 433 -3.60 13.39 2.90
N SER A 434 -2.92 14.09 3.82
CA SER A 434 -1.71 13.59 4.47
C SER A 434 -2.00 12.54 5.55
N ARG A 435 -3.27 12.41 5.97
CA ARG A 435 -3.77 11.39 6.91
C ARG A 435 -4.60 10.31 6.20
N HIS A 436 -5.33 10.69 5.16
CA HIS A 436 -6.23 9.81 4.40
C HIS A 436 -5.94 9.96 2.89
N GLN A 437 -4.94 9.25 2.38
CA GLN A 437 -4.54 9.39 0.96
C GLN A 437 -5.67 9.01 0.00
N ILE A 438 -6.59 8.13 0.40
CA ILE A 438 -7.79 7.75 -0.37
C ILE A 438 -8.70 8.94 -0.76
N VAL A 439 -8.58 10.09 -0.07
CA VAL A 439 -9.26 11.35 -0.46
C VAL A 439 -8.82 11.82 -1.85
N LEU A 440 -7.58 11.54 -2.27
CA LEU A 440 -7.07 11.88 -3.60
C LEU A 440 -7.88 11.16 -4.69
N SER A 441 -8.27 9.91 -4.47
CA SER A 441 -9.14 9.16 -5.40
C SER A 441 -10.52 9.81 -5.56
N ALA A 442 -11.05 10.47 -4.52
CA ALA A 442 -12.26 11.27 -4.62
C ALA A 442 -12.05 12.55 -5.45
N ASP A 443 -10.92 13.25 -5.30
CA ASP A 443 -10.61 14.43 -6.12
C ASP A 443 -10.32 14.05 -7.59
N ILE A 444 -9.71 12.88 -7.86
CA ILE A 444 -9.57 12.32 -9.22
C ILE A 444 -10.95 12.09 -9.84
N ARG A 445 -11.81 11.30 -9.19
CA ARG A 445 -13.15 11.00 -9.72
C ARG A 445 -14.01 12.26 -9.91
N LYS A 446 -13.88 13.23 -9.02
CA LYS A 446 -14.50 14.54 -9.13
C LYS A 446 -13.98 15.33 -10.35
N SER A 447 -12.69 15.29 -10.65
CA SER A 447 -12.12 15.95 -11.85
C SER A 447 -12.65 15.34 -13.15
N GLU A 448 -12.82 14.01 -13.20
CA GLU A 448 -13.44 13.29 -14.32
C GLU A 448 -14.91 13.70 -14.55
N TRP A 449 -15.69 13.85 -13.48
CA TRP A 449 -17.10 14.24 -13.58
C TRP A 449 -17.31 15.71 -13.89
N LEU A 450 -16.41 16.58 -13.40
CA LEU A 450 -16.35 17.98 -13.82
C LEU A 450 -16.08 18.06 -15.34
N ASN A 451 -15.24 17.18 -15.90
CA ASN A 451 -15.08 17.03 -17.35
C ASN A 451 -16.37 16.54 -18.03
N GLN A 452 -16.99 15.45 -17.54
CA GLN A 452 -18.21 14.90 -18.16
C GLN A 452 -19.40 15.89 -18.14
N SER A 453 -19.53 16.70 -17.09
CA SER A 453 -20.59 17.71 -16.94
C SER A 453 -20.32 19.03 -17.68
N GLY A 454 -19.20 19.16 -18.40
CA GLY A 454 -18.83 20.38 -19.11
C GLY A 454 -18.25 21.49 -18.22
N ARG A 455 -18.01 21.22 -16.93
CA ARG A 455 -17.38 22.12 -15.95
C ARG A 455 -15.85 22.10 -16.09
N TYR A 456 -15.38 22.23 -17.34
CA TYR A 456 -13.98 22.04 -17.73
C TYR A 456 -12.99 22.95 -16.98
N TYR A 457 -13.37 24.21 -16.71
CA TYR A 457 -12.52 25.13 -15.96
C TYR A 457 -12.24 24.62 -14.54
N GLU A 458 -13.28 24.12 -13.85
CA GLU A 458 -13.17 23.59 -12.49
C GLU A 458 -12.39 22.28 -12.46
N SER A 459 -12.57 21.40 -13.46
CA SER A 459 -11.75 20.17 -13.60
C SER A 459 -10.27 20.51 -13.80
N ARG A 460 -9.95 21.45 -14.70
CA ARG A 460 -8.56 21.89 -14.93
C ARG A 460 -7.97 22.48 -13.65
N SER A 461 -8.67 23.42 -13.00
CA SER A 461 -8.17 24.07 -11.78
C SER A 461 -8.02 23.10 -10.60
N LEU A 462 -8.87 22.09 -10.47
CA LEU A 462 -8.67 21.03 -9.48
C LEU A 462 -7.40 20.22 -9.78
N SER A 463 -7.24 19.78 -11.03
CA SER A 463 -6.10 18.98 -11.47
C SER A 463 -4.78 19.75 -11.34
N GLU A 464 -4.73 21.00 -11.80
CA GLU A 464 -3.59 21.92 -11.64
C GLU A 464 -3.24 22.15 -10.16
N LYS A 465 -4.24 22.31 -9.29
CA LYS A 465 -4.05 22.47 -7.84
C LYS A 465 -3.45 21.21 -7.20
N MET A 466 -3.89 20.01 -7.58
CA MET A 466 -3.34 18.77 -7.04
C MET A 466 -1.90 18.54 -7.51
N LEU A 467 -1.65 18.66 -8.83
CA LEU A 467 -0.32 18.47 -9.42
C LEU A 467 0.74 19.48 -8.93
N SER A 468 0.33 20.69 -8.52
CA SER A 468 1.24 21.72 -7.98
C SER A 468 1.45 21.66 -6.46
N ASN A 469 0.73 20.80 -5.74
CA ASN A 469 0.82 20.74 -4.28
C ASN A 469 1.96 19.82 -3.82
N LEU A 470 3.15 20.40 -3.61
CA LEU A 470 4.35 19.72 -3.10
C LEU A 470 4.18 19.07 -1.70
N GLY A 471 3.09 19.35 -0.98
CA GLY A 471 2.76 18.69 0.28
C GLY A 471 2.01 17.36 0.13
N LEU A 472 1.61 16.98 -1.09
CA LEU A 472 0.96 15.69 -1.36
C LEU A 472 1.96 14.64 -1.83
N SER A 473 1.87 13.44 -1.24
CA SER A 473 2.53 12.24 -1.75
C SER A 473 1.67 11.61 -2.85
N LEU A 474 1.64 12.22 -4.04
CA LEU A 474 0.93 11.65 -5.19
C LEU A 474 1.67 10.41 -5.73
N THR A 475 0.94 9.33 -6.00
CA THR A 475 1.47 8.18 -6.73
C THR A 475 1.62 8.49 -8.23
N PRO A 476 2.40 7.70 -8.98
CA PRO A 476 2.44 7.80 -10.44
C PRO A 476 1.05 7.66 -11.11
N SER A 477 0.14 6.89 -10.52
CA SER A 477 -1.23 6.77 -11.02
C SER A 477 -2.01 8.07 -10.80
N ASP A 478 -1.97 8.64 -9.59
CA ASP A 478 -2.67 9.89 -9.28
C ASP A 478 -2.23 11.03 -10.21
N ILE A 479 -0.91 11.14 -10.45
CA ILE A 479 -0.33 12.11 -11.37
C ILE A 479 -0.91 11.91 -12.78
N ALA A 480 -0.93 10.67 -13.28
CA ALA A 480 -1.46 10.37 -14.61
C ALA A 480 -2.96 10.70 -14.73
N SER A 481 -3.78 10.35 -13.72
CA SER A 481 -5.22 10.62 -13.74
C SER A 481 -5.52 12.13 -13.67
N PHE A 482 -4.82 12.91 -12.83
CA PHE A 482 -4.97 14.36 -12.82
C PHE A 482 -4.48 15.02 -14.12
N GLN A 483 -3.37 14.55 -14.71
CA GLN A 483 -2.90 15.03 -16.01
C GLN A 483 -3.90 14.70 -17.13
N GLN A 484 -4.49 13.51 -17.13
CA GLN A 484 -5.55 13.11 -18.07
C GLN A 484 -6.76 14.05 -17.98
N SER A 485 -7.26 14.34 -16.76
CA SER A 485 -8.36 15.28 -16.58
C SER A 485 -8.01 16.72 -16.96
N ALA A 486 -6.77 17.16 -16.73
CA ALA A 486 -6.28 18.46 -17.18
C ALA A 486 -6.20 18.55 -18.72
N VAL A 487 -5.67 17.53 -19.40
CA VAL A 487 -5.63 17.45 -20.88
C VAL A 487 -7.04 17.53 -21.48
N CYS A 488 -7.97 16.73 -20.96
CA CYS A 488 -9.38 16.74 -21.38
C CYS A 488 -10.03 18.12 -21.20
N SER A 489 -9.81 18.76 -20.04
CA SER A 489 -10.31 20.11 -19.77
C SER A 489 -9.73 21.14 -20.73
N MET A 490 -8.40 21.17 -20.88
CA MET A 490 -7.69 22.15 -21.71
C MET A 490 -8.12 22.07 -23.17
N MET A 491 -8.33 20.87 -23.71
CA MET A 491 -8.81 20.69 -25.09
C MET A 491 -10.21 21.28 -25.29
N LYS A 492 -11.10 21.11 -24.31
CA LYS A 492 -12.47 21.64 -24.35
C LYS A 492 -12.52 23.15 -24.14
N LEU A 493 -11.57 23.71 -23.38
CA LEU A 493 -11.35 25.15 -23.22
C LEU A 493 -10.58 25.80 -24.38
N GLY A 494 -10.23 25.05 -25.44
CA GLY A 494 -9.51 25.57 -26.60
C GLY A 494 -8.00 25.73 -26.41
N GLN A 495 -7.44 25.36 -25.26
CA GLN A 495 -6.02 25.46 -24.90
C GLN A 495 -5.17 24.34 -25.54
N ARG A 496 -5.38 24.09 -26.84
CA ARG A 496 -4.85 22.93 -27.58
C ARG A 496 -3.33 22.77 -27.48
N LYS A 497 -2.57 23.86 -27.48
CA LYS A 497 -1.09 23.80 -27.39
C LYS A 497 -0.63 23.21 -26.05
N GLN A 498 -1.23 23.65 -24.94
CA GLN A 498 -0.88 23.19 -23.60
C GLN A 498 -1.33 21.74 -23.39
N ALA A 499 -2.55 21.40 -23.84
CA ALA A 499 -3.05 20.02 -23.80
C ALA A 499 -2.19 19.05 -24.60
N ASN A 500 -1.83 19.39 -25.84
CA ASN A 500 -0.99 18.55 -26.69
C ASN A 500 0.42 18.38 -26.14
N GLN A 501 0.98 19.41 -25.49
CA GLN A 501 2.25 19.31 -24.80
C GLN A 501 2.16 18.34 -23.61
N MET A 502 1.18 18.52 -22.71
CA MET A 502 1.00 17.65 -21.55
C MET A 502 0.71 16.19 -21.96
N ALA A 503 -0.11 15.96 -22.99
CA ALA A 503 -0.36 14.62 -23.52
C ALA A 503 0.92 13.96 -24.11
N GLN A 504 1.82 14.76 -24.70
CA GLN A 504 3.11 14.28 -25.20
C GLN A 504 4.07 13.94 -24.05
N GLU A 505 4.09 14.76 -22.99
CA GLU A 505 4.86 14.52 -21.77
C GLU A 505 4.36 13.24 -21.06
N MET A 506 3.05 13.03 -20.98
CA MET A 506 2.43 11.79 -20.49
C MET A 506 2.90 10.55 -21.28
N MET A 507 2.95 10.61 -22.62
CA MET A 507 3.46 9.50 -23.44
C MET A 507 4.94 9.20 -23.20
N GLN A 508 5.75 10.22 -22.95
CA GLN A 508 7.19 10.10 -22.72
C GLN A 508 7.52 9.70 -21.27
N SER A 509 6.54 9.81 -20.38
CA SER A 509 6.69 9.48 -18.97
C SER A 509 6.74 7.97 -18.70
N HIS A 510 7.42 7.60 -17.62
CA HIS A 510 7.38 6.25 -17.05
C HIS A 510 6.19 6.05 -16.11
N LEU A 511 5.09 6.81 -16.26
CA LEU A 511 3.89 6.61 -15.44
C LEU A 511 3.24 5.27 -15.81
N ASP A 512 2.91 4.45 -14.80
CA ASP A 512 2.42 3.08 -14.99
C ASP A 512 0.94 3.00 -15.40
N ASP A 513 0.19 4.09 -15.25
CA ASP A 513 -1.22 4.18 -15.63
C ASP A 513 -1.38 4.42 -17.15
N LYS A 514 -1.34 3.33 -17.93
CA LYS A 514 -1.57 3.40 -19.39
C LYS A 514 -3.02 3.71 -19.74
N GLN A 515 -4.00 3.46 -18.86
CA GLN A 515 -5.39 3.84 -19.09
C GLN A 515 -5.49 5.36 -19.21
N ALA A 516 -5.00 6.10 -18.21
CA ALA A 516 -5.04 7.56 -18.19
C ALA A 516 -4.29 8.19 -19.38
N VAL A 517 -3.12 7.66 -19.76
CA VAL A 517 -2.38 8.15 -20.95
C VAL A 517 -3.19 7.93 -22.24
N ILE A 518 -3.80 6.76 -22.43
CA ILE A 518 -4.62 6.47 -23.62
C ILE A 518 -5.83 7.42 -23.69
N GLU A 519 -6.55 7.61 -22.58
CA GLU A 519 -7.71 8.50 -22.51
C GLU A 519 -7.33 9.97 -22.74
N ALA A 520 -6.19 10.42 -22.20
CA ALA A 520 -5.64 11.76 -22.44
C ALA A 520 -5.32 12.00 -23.93
N LEU A 521 -4.76 11.01 -24.63
CA LEU A 521 -4.48 11.09 -26.06
C LEU A 521 -5.76 11.19 -26.91
N PHE A 522 -6.81 10.46 -26.55
CA PHE A 522 -8.13 10.64 -27.19
C PHE A 522 -8.70 12.03 -26.95
N CYS A 523 -8.58 12.57 -25.73
CA CYS A 523 -8.95 13.96 -25.45
C CYS A 523 -8.16 14.97 -26.30
N ALA A 524 -6.85 14.75 -26.48
CA ALA A 524 -5.97 15.55 -27.32
C ALA A 524 -6.22 15.41 -28.84
N GLY A 525 -7.09 14.49 -29.28
CA GLY A 525 -7.32 14.19 -30.69
C GLY A 525 -6.20 13.36 -31.33
N LYS A 526 -5.27 12.82 -30.52
CA LYS A 526 -4.12 11.99 -30.92
C LYS A 526 -4.51 10.50 -31.01
N SER A 527 -5.65 10.20 -31.64
CA SER A 527 -6.25 8.85 -31.62
C SER A 527 -5.31 7.75 -32.11
N GLN A 528 -4.50 7.99 -33.14
CA GLN A 528 -3.56 6.99 -33.66
C GLN A 528 -2.45 6.65 -32.66
N GLU A 529 -1.97 7.64 -31.91
CA GLU A 529 -0.97 7.43 -30.85
C GLU A 529 -1.59 6.63 -29.69
N ALA A 530 -2.84 6.92 -29.34
CA ALA A 530 -3.61 6.16 -28.35
C ALA A 530 -3.83 4.70 -28.76
N ILE A 531 -4.17 4.45 -30.03
CA ILE A 531 -4.32 3.10 -30.60
C ILE A 531 -2.98 2.34 -30.56
N ASN A 532 -1.89 2.98 -30.98
CA ASN A 532 -0.56 2.38 -30.97
C ASN A 532 -0.11 2.02 -29.54
N LEU A 533 -0.37 2.91 -28.57
CA LEU A 533 -0.08 2.66 -27.16
C LEU A 533 -0.94 1.50 -26.61
N ALA A 534 -2.24 1.46 -26.92
CA ALA A 534 -3.11 0.35 -26.52
C ALA A 534 -2.62 -1.00 -27.08
N ILE A 535 -2.25 -1.06 -28.36
CA ILE A 535 -1.68 -2.28 -28.98
C ILE A 535 -0.37 -2.68 -28.30
N HIS A 536 0.55 -1.74 -28.08
CA HIS A 536 1.83 -2.01 -27.43
C HIS A 536 1.64 -2.53 -25.99
N THR A 537 0.72 -1.95 -25.22
CA THR A 537 0.39 -2.39 -23.86
C THR A 537 -0.26 -3.78 -23.86
N LEU A 538 -1.16 -4.06 -24.82
CA LEU A 538 -1.79 -5.38 -24.99
C LEU A 538 -0.80 -6.46 -25.47
N ASP A 539 0.22 -6.09 -26.25
CA ASP A 539 1.26 -7.03 -26.72
C ASP A 539 2.26 -7.39 -25.61
N ASN A 540 2.26 -6.69 -24.47
CA ASN A 540 3.06 -7.04 -23.28
C ASN A 540 2.21 -7.80 -22.25
N PRO A 541 2.41 -9.12 -22.05
CA PRO A 541 1.62 -9.92 -21.10
C PRO A 541 1.66 -9.45 -19.65
N SER A 542 2.68 -8.67 -19.26
CA SER A 542 2.79 -8.11 -17.89
C SER A 542 1.95 -6.86 -17.68
N GLN A 543 1.50 -6.20 -18.75
CA GLN A 543 0.72 -4.94 -18.72
C GLN A 543 -0.69 -5.10 -19.32
N ALA A 544 -0.90 -6.09 -20.20
CA ALA A 544 -2.17 -6.30 -20.90
C ALA A 544 -3.38 -6.38 -19.98
N ASP A 545 -3.25 -7.05 -18.82
CA ASP A 545 -4.33 -7.25 -17.83
C ASP A 545 -5.06 -5.95 -17.46
N ALA A 546 -4.35 -4.82 -17.38
CA ALA A 546 -4.94 -3.52 -17.06
C ALA A 546 -5.93 -3.01 -18.13
N LEU A 547 -5.77 -3.43 -19.39
CA LEU A 547 -6.64 -3.04 -20.51
C LEU A 547 -7.70 -4.10 -20.85
N LEU A 548 -7.48 -5.37 -20.50
CA LEU A 548 -8.40 -6.47 -20.86
C LEU A 548 -9.83 -6.27 -20.37
N LYS A 549 -10.00 -5.71 -19.16
CA LYS A 549 -11.32 -5.39 -18.58
C LYS A 549 -11.96 -4.20 -19.29
N LEU A 550 -11.18 -3.16 -19.57
CA LEU A 550 -11.66 -1.91 -20.17
C LEU A 550 -12.19 -2.11 -21.59
N LEU A 551 -11.58 -3.04 -22.34
CA LEU A 551 -11.93 -3.39 -23.73
C LEU A 551 -13.06 -4.42 -23.86
N GLN A 552 -13.62 -4.91 -22.76
CA GLN A 552 -14.78 -5.81 -22.82
C GLN A 552 -16.00 -5.09 -23.42
N PRO A 553 -16.88 -5.81 -24.13
CA PRO A 553 -18.18 -5.28 -24.55
C PRO A 553 -19.01 -4.75 -23.37
N ASP A 554 -19.80 -3.71 -23.62
CA ASP A 554 -20.67 -3.07 -22.63
C ASP A 554 -21.54 -4.09 -21.88
N GLY A 555 -21.58 -3.95 -20.55
CA GLY A 555 -22.40 -4.80 -19.68
C GLY A 555 -21.82 -6.18 -19.35
N ARG A 556 -20.62 -6.55 -19.82
CA ARG A 556 -19.90 -7.74 -19.29
C ARG A 556 -19.54 -7.58 -17.82
N PHE A 557 -19.19 -6.35 -17.41
CA PHE A 557 -18.87 -5.93 -16.04
C PHE A 557 -19.86 -4.82 -15.60
N PRO A 558 -20.00 -4.55 -14.29
CA PRO A 558 -20.83 -3.45 -13.79
C PRO A 558 -20.20 -2.10 -14.17
N ASP A 559 -20.79 -1.43 -15.16
CA ASP A 559 -20.13 -0.27 -15.77
C ASP A 559 -20.61 1.06 -15.18
N VAL A 560 -20.04 1.40 -14.02
CA VAL A 560 -20.28 2.65 -13.30
C VAL A 560 -19.42 3.83 -13.78
N ARG A 561 -18.61 3.64 -14.83
CA ARG A 561 -17.67 4.65 -15.34
C ARG A 561 -18.38 5.82 -16.07
N PRO A 562 -17.75 7.01 -16.11
CA PRO A 562 -18.14 8.11 -16.99
C PRO A 562 -18.44 7.68 -18.43
N GLN A 563 -19.60 8.10 -18.97
CA GLN A 563 -20.05 7.70 -20.31
C GLN A 563 -19.02 8.07 -21.41
N TYR A 564 -18.29 9.18 -21.22
CA TYR A 564 -17.25 9.59 -22.14
C TYR A 564 -16.14 8.54 -22.25
N TYR A 565 -15.56 8.08 -21.14
CA TYR A 565 -14.49 7.07 -21.16
C TYR A 565 -15.00 5.70 -21.64
N ARG A 566 -16.21 5.30 -21.28
CA ARG A 566 -16.87 4.11 -21.86
C ARG A 566 -16.89 4.18 -23.40
N SER A 567 -17.25 5.34 -23.96
CA SER A 567 -17.24 5.55 -25.41
C SER A 567 -15.84 5.56 -26.05
N VAL A 568 -14.77 5.83 -25.29
CA VAL A 568 -13.38 5.72 -25.76
C VAL A 568 -12.99 4.25 -25.89
N TRP A 569 -13.21 3.45 -24.84
CA TRP A 569 -12.86 2.03 -24.83
C TRP A 569 -13.70 1.20 -25.81
N SER A 570 -14.99 1.50 -25.95
CA SER A 570 -15.87 0.91 -26.97
C SER A 570 -15.39 1.19 -28.41
N LYS A 571 -14.85 2.38 -28.67
CA LYS A 571 -14.24 2.71 -29.98
C LYS A 571 -12.91 2.00 -30.20
N LEU A 572 -12.11 1.81 -29.15
CA LEU A 572 -10.84 1.08 -29.22
C LEU A 572 -11.07 -0.41 -29.51
N SER A 573 -11.98 -1.07 -28.81
CA SER A 573 -12.25 -2.50 -29.00
C SER A 573 -12.82 -2.82 -30.39
N ALA A 574 -13.51 -1.88 -31.03
CA ALA A 574 -13.99 -1.99 -32.40
C ALA A 574 -12.90 -1.89 -33.50
N ILE A 575 -11.63 -1.65 -33.14
CA ILE A 575 -10.52 -1.54 -34.11
C ILE A 575 -9.86 -2.91 -34.31
N PRO A 576 -9.84 -3.50 -35.53
CA PRO A 576 -9.33 -4.86 -35.76
C PRO A 576 -7.85 -5.10 -35.40
N ALA A 577 -7.04 -4.04 -35.25
CA ALA A 577 -5.68 -4.15 -34.75
C ALA A 577 -5.63 -4.28 -33.21
N VAL A 578 -6.49 -3.55 -32.51
CA VAL A 578 -6.64 -3.61 -31.04
C VAL A 578 -7.29 -4.93 -30.64
N GLU A 579 -8.36 -5.35 -31.33
CA GLU A 579 -9.01 -6.65 -31.11
C GLU A 579 -8.02 -7.81 -31.25
N ARG A 580 -7.19 -7.83 -32.31
CA ARG A 580 -6.16 -8.86 -32.49
C ARG A 580 -5.10 -8.84 -31.38
N ALA A 581 -4.69 -7.68 -30.88
CA ALA A 581 -3.76 -7.60 -29.75
C ALA A 581 -4.41 -8.09 -28.44
N PHE A 582 -5.68 -7.72 -28.21
CA PHE A 582 -6.49 -8.17 -27.09
C PHE A 582 -6.65 -9.69 -27.05
N LEU A 583 -6.97 -10.33 -28.19
CA LEU A 583 -7.19 -11.78 -28.27
C LEU A 583 -5.92 -12.64 -28.09
N LYS A 584 -4.71 -12.05 -28.17
CA LYS A 584 -3.46 -12.73 -27.79
C LYS A 584 -3.43 -12.99 -26.29
N ASN A 585 -3.64 -11.94 -25.49
CA ASN A 585 -3.45 -11.95 -24.04
C ASN A 585 -4.75 -12.08 -23.23
N GLY A 586 -5.91 -12.11 -23.88
CA GLY A 586 -7.19 -12.37 -23.23
C GLY A 586 -8.29 -12.91 -24.15
N ARG A 587 -9.52 -12.92 -23.63
CA ARG A 587 -10.75 -13.26 -24.34
C ARG A 587 -11.89 -12.34 -23.92
N VAL A 588 -12.94 -12.27 -24.75
CA VAL A 588 -14.24 -11.71 -24.31
C VAL A 588 -14.80 -12.63 -23.22
N LEU A 589 -15.31 -12.06 -22.13
CA LEU A 589 -15.98 -12.82 -21.08
C LEU A 589 -17.16 -13.61 -21.68
N PRO A 590 -17.22 -14.95 -21.53
CA PRO A 590 -18.32 -15.75 -22.05
C PRO A 590 -19.68 -15.32 -21.48
N GLU A 591 -20.74 -15.35 -22.32
CA GLU A 591 -22.10 -14.91 -21.95
C GLU A 591 -22.66 -15.60 -20.69
N LYS A 592 -22.34 -16.88 -20.51
CA LYS A 592 -22.68 -17.67 -19.31
C LYS A 592 -22.06 -17.14 -18.01
N PHE A 593 -21.18 -16.14 -18.02
CA PHE A 593 -20.61 -15.50 -16.83
C PHE A 593 -20.94 -14.00 -16.72
N GLN A 594 -21.63 -13.44 -17.70
CA GLN A 594 -22.10 -12.05 -17.61
C GLN A 594 -23.08 -11.91 -16.43
N LEU A 595 -22.83 -10.93 -15.58
CA LEU A 595 -23.68 -10.60 -14.45
C LEU A 595 -25.10 -10.21 -14.91
N ARG A 596 -26.11 -10.70 -14.19
CA ARG A 596 -27.50 -10.28 -14.41
C ARG A 596 -27.71 -8.89 -13.79
N LYS A 597 -28.39 -8.01 -14.52
CA LYS A 597 -28.97 -6.80 -13.93
C LYS A 597 -30.01 -7.19 -12.88
N ASN A 598 -29.98 -6.53 -11.72
CA ASN A 598 -30.88 -6.77 -10.59
C ASN A 598 -30.88 -8.25 -10.16
N ALA A 599 -29.68 -8.83 -10.02
CA ALA A 599 -29.51 -10.21 -9.55
C ALA A 599 -30.16 -10.40 -8.16
N PRO A 600 -30.81 -11.54 -7.88
CA PRO A 600 -31.51 -11.75 -6.61
C PRO A 600 -30.51 -11.73 -5.44
N LEU A 601 -30.70 -10.79 -4.53
CA LEU A 601 -29.95 -10.70 -3.29
C LEU A 601 -30.55 -11.61 -2.19
N PRO A 602 -29.75 -12.01 -1.18
CA PRO A 602 -30.28 -12.71 -0.01
C PRO A 602 -31.40 -11.92 0.67
N SER A 603 -32.48 -12.60 1.05
CA SER A 603 -33.73 -11.99 1.55
C SER A 603 -33.63 -11.30 2.92
N LEU A 604 -32.45 -11.28 3.55
CA LEU A 604 -32.25 -10.83 4.93
C LEU A 604 -32.32 -9.30 5.13
N MET A 605 -32.23 -8.51 4.05
CA MET A 605 -32.25 -7.03 4.13
C MET A 605 -33.55 -6.36 3.64
N TYR A 606 -34.35 -7.02 2.78
CA TYR A 606 -35.43 -6.35 2.04
C TYR A 606 -36.62 -5.90 2.90
N ASN A 607 -36.75 -6.39 4.14
CA ASN A 607 -37.90 -6.14 5.02
C ASN A 607 -37.61 -5.23 6.23
N SER A 608 -36.36 -4.82 6.46
CA SER A 608 -35.95 -4.22 7.76
C SER A 608 -35.32 -2.83 7.65
N SER A 609 -34.63 -2.48 6.57
CA SER A 609 -33.93 -1.19 6.45
C SER A 609 -34.78 -0.10 5.78
N LEU A 610 -35.51 -0.40 4.70
CA LEU A 610 -36.34 0.58 3.99
C LEU A 610 -37.62 0.98 4.76
N ALA A 611 -38.13 0.11 5.64
CA ALA A 611 -39.28 0.41 6.50
C ALA A 611 -38.96 1.29 7.73
N ALA A 612 -37.68 1.57 7.98
CA ALA A 612 -37.22 2.37 9.11
C ALA A 612 -36.81 3.81 8.74
N VAL A 613 -36.96 4.19 7.45
CA VAL A 613 -36.57 5.50 6.90
C VAL A 613 -37.75 6.19 6.17
N SER A 614 -38.97 5.66 6.33
CA SER A 614 -40.22 6.26 5.83
C SER A 614 -40.94 7.08 6.90
#